data_AF-A0A382NRR7-F1
#
_entry.id   AF-A0A382NRR7-F1
#
_cell.length_a   1.000
_cell.length_b   1.000
_cell.length_c   1.000
_cell.angle_alpha   90.00
_cell.angle_beta   90.00
_cell.angle_gamma   90.00
#
_symmetry.space_group_name_H-M   'P 1'
#
loop_
_entity.id
_entity.type
_entity.pdbx_description
1 polymer ?
#
loop_
_entity_poly.entity_id
_entity_poly.type
_entity_poly.pdbx_seq_one_letter_code
_entity_poly.pdbx_strand_id
1 'polypeptide(L)' 'VTTGTIGIVANPASGKDVRRLVARASVFDNREKCAIIRRALSGAINAGARRFAYLDDSHNIAGGALEELGYDC' A
#
# COMPACT_ATOMS: atom_id res chain seq x y z
N VAL A 1 -4.56 -25.55 5.10
CA VAL A 1 -4.40 -24.11 5.41
C VAL A 1 -4.84 -23.35 4.17
N THR A 2 -5.94 -22.60 4.24
CA THR A 2 -6.39 -21.78 3.11
C THR A 2 -5.31 -20.74 2.84
N THR A 3 -4.62 -20.85 1.71
CA THR A 3 -3.67 -19.84 1.24
C THR A 3 -4.49 -18.63 0.77
N GLY A 4 -5.02 -17.82 1.68
CA GLY A 4 -5.74 -16.60 1.31
C GLY A 4 -4.84 -15.67 0.50
N THR A 5 -5.39 -15.04 -0.55
CA THR A 5 -4.71 -13.96 -1.26
C THR A 5 -4.94 -12.66 -0.51
N ILE A 6 -3.88 -11.88 -0.28
CA ILE A 6 -3.97 -10.55 0.32
C ILE A 6 -4.16 -9.53 -0.81
N GLY A 7 -5.30 -8.85 -0.83
CA GLY A 7 -5.60 -7.77 -1.76
C GLY A 7 -5.19 -6.41 -1.22
N ILE A 8 -4.55 -5.58 -2.05
CA ILE A 8 -4.06 -4.25 -1.69
C ILE A 8 -4.76 -3.21 -2.57
N VAL A 9 -5.40 -2.23 -1.94
CA VAL A 9 -6.05 -1.11 -2.63
C VAL A 9 -5.56 0.18 -1.99
N ALA A 10 -4.71 0.92 -2.70
CA ALA A 10 -4.25 2.23 -2.29
C ALA A 10 -5.12 3.30 -2.96
N ASN A 11 -5.62 4.26 -2.17
CA ASN A 11 -6.32 5.41 -2.74
C ASN A 11 -5.31 6.52 -3.08
N PRO A 12 -5.06 6.82 -4.38
CA PRO A 12 -4.14 7.89 -4.77
C PRO A 12 -4.64 9.28 -4.34
N ALA A 13 -5.96 9.50 -4.30
CA ALA A 13 -6.56 10.80 -4.02
C ALA A 13 -6.64 11.17 -2.52
N SER A 14 -6.43 10.23 -1.59
CA SER A 14 -6.65 10.47 -0.14
C SER A 14 -5.74 11.55 0.48
N GLY A 15 -4.72 12.01 -0.24
CA GLY A 15 -3.86 13.12 0.17
C GLY A 15 -4.48 14.52 -0.02
N LYS A 16 -5.69 14.63 -0.56
CA LYS A 16 -6.32 15.92 -0.88
C LYS A 16 -7.60 16.17 -0.07
N ASP A 17 -7.80 15.40 1.00
CA ASP A 17 -9.05 15.37 1.77
C ASP A 17 -9.26 16.64 2.63
N VAL A 18 -10.52 17.10 2.74
CA VAL A 18 -10.97 18.29 3.50
C VAL A 18 -10.58 18.22 4.97
N ARG A 19 -10.41 17.01 5.52
CA ARG A 19 -9.93 16.76 6.87
C ARG A 19 -8.54 17.36 7.13
N ARG A 20 -7.72 17.60 6.10
CA ARG A 20 -6.45 18.35 6.22
C ARG A 20 -6.66 19.86 6.42
N LEU A 21 -7.66 20.41 5.75
CA LEU A 21 -8.00 21.83 5.80
C LEU A 21 -8.66 22.19 7.14
N VAL A 22 -9.51 21.30 7.65
CA VAL A 22 -10.27 21.53 8.90
C VAL A 22 -9.48 21.13 10.15
N ALA A 23 -8.60 20.12 10.10
CA ALA A 23 -7.95 19.56 11.30
C ALA A 23 -6.42 19.73 11.37
N ARG A 24 -5.79 20.50 10.46
CA ARG A 24 -4.30 20.62 10.35
C ARG A 24 -3.57 19.25 10.34
N ALA A 25 -4.21 18.23 9.79
CA ALA A 25 -3.67 16.87 9.77
C ALA A 25 -2.51 16.73 8.76
N SER A 26 -1.55 15.87 9.07
CA SER A 26 -0.35 15.64 8.24
C SER A 26 -0.64 15.22 6.81
N VAL A 27 0.24 15.66 5.91
CA VAL A 27 0.25 15.36 4.49
C VAL A 27 0.91 14.00 4.21
N PHE A 28 0.15 12.89 4.30
CA PHE A 28 0.48 11.63 3.65
C PHE A 28 0.58 11.81 2.14
N ASP A 29 1.79 11.84 1.62
CA ASP A 29 2.10 11.78 0.20
C ASP A 29 2.04 10.32 -0.29
N ASN A 30 2.28 10.11 -1.59
CA ASN A 30 2.29 8.75 -2.14
C ASN A 30 3.47 7.92 -1.60
N ARG A 31 4.60 8.53 -1.27
CA ARG A 31 5.76 7.82 -0.71
C ARG A 31 5.47 7.27 0.67
N GLU A 32 4.75 8.02 1.50
CA GLU A 32 4.36 7.58 2.83
C GLU A 32 3.35 6.43 2.76
N LYS A 33 2.44 6.46 1.79
CA LYS A 33 1.54 5.34 1.50
C LYS A 33 2.32 4.10 1.02
N CYS A 34 3.28 4.25 0.11
CA CYS A 34 4.17 3.15 -0.29
C CYS A 34 4.88 2.57 0.94
N ALA A 35 5.41 3.42 1.82
CA ALA A 35 6.09 2.99 3.04
C ALA A 35 5.17 2.25 4.03
N ILE A 36 3.89 2.63 4.12
CA ILE A 36 2.88 1.90 4.90
C ILE A 36 2.63 0.52 4.30
N ILE A 37 2.38 0.45 2.99
CA ILE A 37 2.12 -0.80 2.28
C ILE A 37 3.32 -1.74 2.42
N ARG A 38 4.54 -1.24 2.22
CA ARG A 38 5.78 -2.00 2.38
C ARG A 38 5.90 -2.64 3.77
N ARG A 39 5.63 -1.87 4.83
CA ARG A 39 5.66 -2.39 6.21
C ARG A 39 4.63 -3.51 6.42
N ALA A 40 3.41 -3.32 5.91
CA ALA A 40 2.36 -4.34 5.98
C ALA A 40 2.74 -5.62 5.20
N LEU A 41 3.28 -5.46 3.99
CA LEU A 41 3.76 -6.55 3.15
C LEU A 41 4.89 -7.33 3.82
N SER A 42 5.91 -6.64 4.35
CA SER A 42 7.00 -7.29 5.07
C SER A 42 6.49 -8.13 6.24
N GLY A 43 5.54 -7.60 7.03
CA GLY A 43 4.90 -8.35 8.11
C GLY A 43 4.15 -9.58 7.60
N ALA A 44 3.34 -9.43 6.56
CA ALA A 44 2.57 -10.52 5.96
C ALA A 44 3.48 -11.64 5.41
N ILE A 45 4.56 -11.28 4.71
CA ILE A 45 5.55 -12.23 4.17
C ILE A 45 6.20 -13.03 5.28
N ASN A 46 6.65 -12.36 6.36
CA ASN A 46 7.23 -13.03 7.52
C ASN A 46 6.23 -13.94 8.26
N ALA A 47 4.94 -13.60 8.20
CA ALA A 47 3.85 -14.43 8.72
C ALA A 47 3.47 -15.61 7.79
N GLY A 48 4.15 -15.77 6.65
CA GLY A 48 3.95 -16.89 5.73
C GLY A 48 2.99 -16.62 4.57
N ALA A 49 2.58 -15.36 4.35
CA ALA A 49 1.82 -15.01 3.16
C ALA A 49 2.68 -15.18 1.89
N ARG A 50 2.05 -15.68 0.83
CA ARG A 50 2.70 -15.99 -0.46
C ARG A 50 1.94 -15.44 -1.67
N ARG A 51 0.70 -15.00 -1.48
CA ARG A 51 -0.18 -14.54 -2.56
C ARG A 51 -0.64 -13.12 -2.28
N PHE A 52 -0.27 -12.20 -3.17
CA PHE A 52 -0.66 -10.81 -3.13
C PHE A 52 -1.31 -10.44 -4.46
N ALA A 53 -2.29 -9.54 -4.40
CA ALA A 53 -2.88 -8.89 -5.55
C ALA A 53 -3.03 -7.42 -5.21
N TYR A 54 -2.88 -6.54 -6.19
CA TYR A 54 -3.06 -5.11 -5.98
C TYR A 54 -3.83 -4.47 -7.12
N LEU A 55 -4.52 -3.38 -6.80
CA LEU A 55 -5.09 -2.51 -7.81
C LEU A 55 -3.97 -1.68 -8.44
N ASP A 56 -3.82 -1.78 -9.75
CA ASP A 56 -2.98 -0.88 -10.53
C ASP A 56 -3.60 0.52 -10.51
N ASP A 57 -3.10 1.36 -9.60
CA ASP A 57 -3.57 2.73 -9.42
C ASP A 57 -2.74 3.71 -10.26
N SER A 58 -3.31 4.87 -10.57
CA SER A 58 -2.68 5.87 -11.44
C SER A 58 -1.34 6.43 -10.95
N HIS A 59 -0.98 6.21 -9.69
CA HIS A 59 0.30 6.63 -9.11
C HIS A 59 1.19 5.45 -8.70
N ASN A 60 0.81 4.22 -9.09
CA ASN A 60 1.54 2.98 -8.83
C ASN A 60 2.01 2.84 -7.37
N ILE A 61 1.14 3.15 -6.41
CA ILE A 61 1.49 3.19 -4.98
C ILE A 61 1.72 1.76 -4.46
N ALA A 62 0.80 0.85 -4.79
CA ALA A 62 0.91 -0.53 -4.36
C ALA A 62 1.99 -1.30 -5.14
N GLY A 63 2.06 -1.12 -6.46
CA GLY A 63 3.07 -1.78 -7.29
C GLY A 63 4.48 -1.31 -6.96
N GLY A 64 4.70 -0.01 -6.78
CA GLY A 64 6.02 0.50 -6.35
C GLY A 64 6.49 -0.05 -5.00
N ALA A 65 5.57 -0.35 -4.08
CA ALA A 65 5.92 -0.98 -2.81
C ALA A 65 6.29 -2.47 -2.94
N LEU A 66 5.73 -3.17 -3.94
CA LEU A 66 6.03 -4.58 -4.25
C LEU A 66 7.34 -4.72 -5.03
N GLU A 67 7.58 -3.83 -5.99
CA GLU A 67 8.81 -3.79 -6.80
C GLU A 67 10.04 -3.58 -5.91
N GLU A 68 9.98 -2.65 -4.95
CA GLU A 68 11.06 -2.45 -3.96
C GLU A 68 11.35 -3.69 -3.09
N LEU A 69 10.37 -4.58 -2.92
CA LEU A 69 10.54 -5.82 -2.17
C LEU A 69 11.01 -6.99 -3.05
N GLY A 70 11.20 -6.78 -4.36
CA GLY A 70 11.60 -7.80 -5.32
C GLY A 70 10.49 -8.80 -5.65
N TYR A 71 9.22 -8.39 -5.52
CA TYR A 71 8.07 -9.20 -5.89
C TYR A 71 7.49 -8.74 -7.21
N ASP A 72 7.73 -9.52 -8.26
CA ASP A 72 7.00 -9.41 -9.52
C ASP A 72 5.65 -10.12 -9.35
N CYS A 73 4.55 -9.42 -9.58
CA CYS A 73 3.19 -9.94 -9.47
C CYS A 73 2.58 -10.15 -10.86
#